data_AF-A0AA87Z629-F1
#
_entry.id   AF-A0AA87Z629-F1
#
_cell.length_a   1.000
_cell.length_b   1.000
_cell.length_c   1.000
_cell.angle_alpha   90.00
_cell.angle_beta   90.00
_cell.angle_gamma   90.00
#
_symmetry.space_group_name_H-M   'P 1'
#
loop_
_entity.id
_entity.type
_entity.pdbx_description
1 polymer ?
#
loop_
_entity_poly.entity_id
_entity_poly.type
_entity_poly.pdbx_seq_one_letter_code
_entity_poly.pdbx_strand_id
1 'polypeptide(L)'
;MSDDPVQEWILSEGKATEITRISSVGGGCINRANRYDTDAGSFFVKTNRSIGPSMFEGEALGLNAMYETKSIRVPKPFKVGSLPTGGSYIIMEFIEFGGSRGDQSVLGRKLAEMHKAGKSENGFGFDVDNTIGSTPQINTWTSDWIHFYGEHRLGFQLKLLRDQYGDSSIYEKDGHNEAEFGMSWCAGFGGSFYDAYFKVMPKQPGKRSTNQERLSNNKENEDKLFVENGGKLLEELIHSCNGKCNPIRSFSAQEIQKATNDFKLHYYSNFDFDWYVGILNDGRQVLVKSYKNIPYVTTTDEQPNTGPYRDIAISSLMSNHSNALKLLGSCLELPIPMLVYEYAEIGPLNSQGGVGSDVSSTSLSWETRLKVAKDIANALTYLHMAFSRPVIHMNMFPENVFLDKGSVAKLSNFYCALSIPKGETVVQTTRTRDWHPIYLDPCSIVEGNVKEESDVYSFGLFLLVLLTGRNANFKRGEKSVIRYVKDLVEEGRLIIEIVDPKILEDDGSINEEKQQQMQDFLKLALRCIEFKRENRPPMIQVSKELKRIDKSTNRTLVP
;
A
#
# COMPACT_ATOMS: atom_id res chain seq x y z
N MET A 1 -21.90 42.01 35.17
CA MET A 1 -21.28 40.66 35.28
C MET A 1 -20.87 40.24 33.88
N SER A 2 -19.89 39.36 33.75
CA SER A 2 -19.45 38.86 32.44
C SER A 2 -20.53 37.94 31.85
N ASP A 3 -20.91 38.12 30.59
CA ASP A 3 -21.77 37.15 29.86
C ASP A 3 -20.99 35.86 29.47
N ASP A 4 -19.70 35.79 29.79
CA ASP A 4 -18.84 34.63 29.59
C ASP A 4 -18.63 33.85 30.91
N PRO A 5 -19.27 32.66 31.07
CA PRO A 5 -19.15 31.86 32.29
C PRO A 5 -17.74 31.26 32.48
N VAL A 6 -16.91 31.22 31.43
CA VAL A 6 -15.51 30.79 31.57
C VAL A 6 -14.73 31.83 32.37
N GLN A 7 -14.89 33.11 32.05
CA GLN A 7 -14.22 34.21 32.74
C GLN A 7 -14.74 34.36 34.17
N GLU A 8 -16.05 34.20 34.38
CA GLU A 8 -16.65 34.19 35.72
C GLU A 8 -16.05 33.09 36.60
N TRP A 9 -15.94 31.85 36.08
CA TRP A 9 -15.33 30.75 36.82
C TRP A 9 -13.85 31.01 37.13
N ILE A 10 -13.07 31.47 36.15
CA ILE A 10 -11.63 31.77 36.33
C ILE A 10 -11.40 32.82 37.42
N LEU A 11 -12.18 33.90 37.42
CA LEU A 11 -12.09 35.01 38.37
C LEU A 11 -12.74 34.74 39.74
N SER A 12 -13.36 33.57 39.94
CA SER A 12 -13.99 33.17 41.20
C SER A 12 -13.40 31.87 41.75
N GLU A 13 -13.84 30.72 41.24
CA GLU A 13 -13.38 29.39 41.62
C GLU A 13 -11.91 29.13 41.19
N GLY A 14 -11.48 29.72 40.06
CA GLY A 14 -10.12 29.62 39.53
C GLY A 14 -9.05 30.42 40.29
N LYS A 15 -9.47 31.26 41.25
CA LYS A 15 -8.62 32.08 42.13
C LYS A 15 -7.73 33.14 41.44
N ALA A 16 -7.97 33.43 40.16
CA ALA A 16 -7.38 34.58 39.50
C ALA A 16 -8.07 35.87 39.98
N THR A 17 -7.32 36.96 40.12
CA THR A 17 -7.90 38.30 40.30
C THR A 17 -8.02 39.05 38.98
N GLU A 18 -7.21 38.72 37.97
CA GLU A 18 -7.29 39.29 36.63
C GLU A 18 -6.92 38.30 35.51
N ILE A 19 -7.51 38.48 34.33
CA ILE A 19 -7.10 37.78 33.10
C ILE A 19 -6.23 38.73 32.29
N THR A 20 -4.93 38.44 32.22
CA THR A 20 -3.93 39.32 31.59
C THR A 20 -3.88 39.15 30.08
N ARG A 21 -4.19 37.94 29.58
CA ARG A 21 -4.22 37.64 28.13
C ARG A 21 -5.13 36.46 27.82
N ILE A 22 -5.82 36.55 26.68
CA ILE A 22 -6.45 35.39 26.03
C ILE A 22 -5.76 35.20 24.67
N SER A 23 -5.33 33.98 24.37
CA SER A 23 -4.70 33.64 23.09
C SER A 23 -5.23 32.32 22.54
N SER A 24 -5.48 32.25 21.23
CA SER A 24 -5.90 31.00 20.61
C SER A 24 -4.72 30.04 20.50
N VAL A 25 -4.96 28.76 20.74
CA VAL A 25 -3.97 27.69 20.64
C VAL A 25 -4.41 26.72 19.53
N GLY A 26 -3.48 26.34 18.64
CA GLY A 26 -3.78 25.40 17.56
C GLY A 26 -4.06 23.98 18.08
N GLY A 27 -4.85 23.20 17.32
CA GLY A 27 -5.05 21.76 17.58
C GLY A 27 -6.49 21.28 17.80
N GLY A 28 -7.51 22.03 17.36
CA GLY A 28 -8.91 21.58 17.41
C GLY A 28 -9.61 21.65 16.05
N CYS A 29 -10.11 20.52 15.54
CA CYS A 29 -10.89 20.48 14.29
C CYS A 29 -12.34 20.94 14.50
N ILE A 30 -12.93 20.61 15.65
CA ILE A 30 -14.34 20.89 15.99
C ILE A 30 -14.53 21.87 17.18
N ASN A 31 -13.48 22.09 17.97
CA ASN A 31 -13.54 22.84 19.23
C ASN A 31 -12.59 24.04 19.19
N ARG A 32 -13.03 25.21 19.67
CA ARG A 32 -12.17 26.39 19.83
C ARG A 32 -11.34 26.25 21.10
N ALA A 33 -10.02 26.17 20.94
CA ALA A 33 -9.04 26.09 22.03
C ALA A 33 -8.37 27.45 22.29
N ASN A 34 -8.32 27.87 23.56
CA ASN A 34 -7.69 29.11 24.00
C ASN A 34 -6.88 28.90 25.29
N ARG A 35 -5.74 29.59 25.40
CA ARG A 35 -4.96 29.81 26.63
C ARG A 35 -5.43 31.11 27.27
N TYR A 36 -5.81 31.04 28.54
CA TYR A 36 -6.12 32.17 29.40
C TYR A 36 -4.97 32.35 30.38
N ASP A 37 -4.24 33.45 30.27
CA ASP A 37 -3.17 33.80 31.20
C ASP A 37 -3.73 34.71 32.30
N THR A 38 -3.39 34.40 33.55
CA THR A 38 -3.87 35.11 34.75
C THR A 38 -2.73 35.31 35.74
N ASP A 39 -2.98 36.13 36.77
CA ASP A 39 -2.11 36.29 37.93
C ASP A 39 -1.95 34.99 38.77
N ALA A 40 -2.92 34.07 38.71
CA ALA A 40 -2.89 32.78 39.39
C ALA A 40 -2.31 31.62 38.55
N GLY A 41 -1.98 31.85 37.27
CA GLY A 41 -1.45 30.85 36.34
C GLY A 41 -2.22 30.77 35.01
N SER A 42 -1.79 29.88 34.11
CA SER A 42 -2.43 29.70 32.80
C SER A 42 -3.48 28.58 32.82
N PHE A 43 -4.64 28.84 32.24
CA PHE A 43 -5.71 27.87 32.02
C PHE A 43 -5.83 27.55 30.52
N PHE A 44 -6.17 26.30 30.20
CA PHE A 44 -6.55 25.88 28.87
C PHE A 44 -8.06 25.67 28.82
N VAL A 45 -8.72 26.28 27.82
CA VAL A 45 -10.17 26.24 27.67
C VAL A 45 -10.53 25.75 26.27
N LYS A 46 -11.37 24.72 26.19
CA LYS A 46 -12.08 24.36 24.96
C LYS A 46 -13.52 24.85 25.05
N THR A 47 -14.03 25.34 23.92
CA THR A 47 -15.43 25.73 23.75
C THR A 47 -16.01 25.11 22.48
N ASN A 48 -17.26 24.66 22.54
CA ASN A 48 -18.06 24.21 21.41
C ASN A 48 -19.39 24.98 21.41
N ARG A 49 -19.85 25.45 20.25
CA ARG A 49 -21.09 26.25 20.14
C ARG A 49 -22.35 25.44 19.82
N SER A 50 -22.19 24.17 19.45
CA SER A 50 -23.26 23.34 18.90
C SER A 50 -23.52 22.06 19.70
N ILE A 51 -22.58 21.65 20.55
CA ILE A 51 -22.63 20.39 21.30
C ILE A 51 -22.80 20.68 22.81
N GLY A 52 -23.73 19.96 23.45
CA GLY A 52 -23.98 20.08 24.88
C GLY A 52 -22.87 19.49 25.76
N PRO A 53 -22.98 19.63 27.10
CA PRO A 53 -21.90 19.29 28.04
C PRO A 53 -21.37 17.85 27.97
N SER A 54 -22.18 16.87 27.57
CA SER A 54 -21.85 15.44 27.63
C SER A 54 -20.54 15.05 26.95
N MET A 55 -20.18 15.70 25.82
CA MET A 55 -18.89 15.51 25.16
C MET A 55 -17.72 15.85 26.10
N PHE A 56 -17.81 16.99 26.78
CA PHE A 56 -16.76 17.48 27.68
C PHE A 56 -16.82 16.82 29.06
N GLU A 57 -17.98 16.33 29.51
CA GLU A 57 -18.11 15.48 30.70
C GLU A 57 -17.35 14.16 30.51
N GLY A 58 -17.52 13.50 29.36
CA GLY A 58 -16.75 12.32 28.99
C GLY A 58 -15.23 12.60 28.87
N GLU A 59 -14.85 13.75 28.28
CA GLU A 59 -13.44 14.16 28.24
C GLU A 59 -12.86 14.41 29.64
N ALA A 60 -13.59 15.09 30.53
CA ALA A 60 -13.17 15.36 31.91
C ALA A 60 -13.06 14.09 32.75
N LEU A 61 -13.99 13.14 32.61
CA LEU A 61 -13.95 11.85 33.31
C LEU A 61 -12.73 11.02 32.88
N GLY A 62 -12.46 10.94 31.57
CA GLY A 62 -11.27 10.26 31.04
C GLY A 62 -9.96 10.90 31.49
N LEU A 63 -9.87 12.24 31.46
CA LEU A 63 -8.71 12.98 31.96
C LEU A 63 -8.48 12.77 33.47
N ASN A 64 -9.53 12.80 34.28
CA ASN A 64 -9.42 12.51 35.72
C ASN A 64 -8.96 11.07 35.99
N ALA A 65 -9.53 10.08 35.30
CA ALA A 65 -9.11 8.69 35.44
C ALA A 65 -7.62 8.51 35.11
N MET A 66 -7.13 9.13 34.02
CA MET A 66 -5.70 9.14 33.69
C MET A 66 -4.85 9.89 34.72
N TYR A 67 -5.33 11.04 35.22
CA TYR A 67 -4.61 11.86 36.22
C TYR A 67 -4.39 11.10 37.53
N GLU A 68 -5.41 10.40 38.03
CA GLU A 68 -5.32 9.63 39.28
C GLU A 68 -4.37 8.42 39.21
N THR A 69 -4.07 7.89 38.01
CA THR A 69 -3.02 6.87 37.86
C THR A 69 -1.62 7.36 38.24
N LYS A 70 -1.40 8.69 38.21
CA LYS A 70 -0.10 9.36 38.47
C LYS A 70 1.07 8.86 37.60
N SER A 71 0.77 8.19 36.48
CA SER A 71 1.73 7.48 35.63
C SER A 71 2.29 8.35 34.50
N ILE A 72 1.40 9.00 33.75
CA ILE A 72 1.67 9.90 32.63
C ILE A 72 1.07 11.28 32.91
N ARG A 73 1.71 12.32 32.37
CA ARG A 73 1.28 13.70 32.58
C ARG A 73 0.15 14.06 31.63
N VAL A 74 -1.06 14.19 32.18
CA VAL A 74 -2.27 14.71 31.51
C VAL A 74 -2.71 16.02 32.17
N PRO A 75 -3.44 16.92 31.47
CA PRO A 75 -3.97 18.14 32.08
C PRO A 75 -5.09 17.81 33.06
N LYS A 76 -5.11 18.46 34.23
CA LYS A 76 -6.21 18.30 35.18
C LYS A 76 -7.43 19.09 34.71
N PRO A 77 -8.61 18.46 34.52
CA PRO A 77 -9.85 19.19 34.26
C PRO A 77 -10.36 19.83 35.56
N PHE A 78 -10.91 21.04 35.45
CA PHE A 78 -11.43 21.81 36.58
C PHE A 78 -12.95 21.97 36.52
N LYS A 79 -13.50 22.32 35.35
CA LYS A 79 -14.93 22.61 35.19
C LYS A 79 -15.41 22.23 33.79
N VAL A 80 -16.61 21.68 33.72
CA VAL A 80 -17.41 21.54 32.49
C VAL A 80 -18.71 22.32 32.69
N GLY A 81 -19.24 22.94 31.63
CA GLY A 81 -20.48 23.70 31.71
C GLY A 81 -21.12 23.99 30.36
N SER A 82 -22.34 24.55 30.39
CA SER A 82 -23.07 25.02 29.20
C SER A 82 -22.73 26.48 28.90
N LEU A 83 -22.79 26.88 27.63
CA LEU A 83 -22.69 28.29 27.22
C LEU A 83 -24.09 28.93 27.11
N PRO A 84 -24.27 30.22 27.47
CA PRO A 84 -25.58 30.89 27.43
C PRO A 84 -26.22 30.94 26.03
N THR A 85 -25.39 30.96 24.99
CA THR A 85 -25.81 31.00 23.58
C THR A 85 -26.10 29.61 22.98
N GLY A 86 -26.13 28.56 23.79
CA GLY A 86 -26.04 27.17 23.34
C GLY A 86 -24.58 26.72 23.16
N GLY A 87 -24.37 25.41 23.31
CA GLY A 87 -23.05 24.79 23.35
C GLY A 87 -22.52 24.58 24.77
N SER A 88 -21.22 24.29 24.89
CA SER A 88 -20.55 23.90 26.13
C SER A 88 -19.08 24.29 26.17
N TYR A 89 -18.46 24.16 27.34
CA TYR A 89 -17.05 24.43 27.57
C TYR A 89 -16.42 23.43 28.56
N ILE A 90 -15.09 23.30 28.50
CA ILE A 90 -14.25 22.68 29.53
C ILE A 90 -13.06 23.57 29.84
N ILE A 91 -12.81 23.78 31.14
CA ILE A 91 -11.66 24.48 31.70
C ILE A 91 -10.74 23.43 32.31
N MET A 92 -9.47 23.46 31.94
CA MET A 92 -8.43 22.55 32.44
C MET A 92 -7.10 23.26 32.63
N GLU A 93 -6.18 22.59 33.30
CA GLU A 93 -4.81 23.03 33.51
C GLU A 93 -4.05 23.22 32.19
N PHE A 94 -3.36 24.35 32.02
CA PHE A 94 -2.45 24.54 30.90
C PHE A 94 -1.11 23.83 31.16
N ILE A 95 -0.73 22.92 30.27
CA ILE A 95 0.59 22.26 30.32
C ILE A 95 1.55 22.96 29.36
N GLU A 96 2.68 23.44 29.88
CA GLU A 96 3.75 23.95 29.03
C GLU A 96 4.55 22.80 28.40
N PHE A 97 4.56 22.75 27.06
CA PHE A 97 5.32 21.76 26.31
C PHE A 97 6.78 22.24 26.13
N GLY A 98 7.73 21.44 26.63
CA GLY A 98 9.16 21.68 26.44
C GLY A 98 9.62 21.41 25.00
N GLY A 99 10.65 22.12 24.55
CA GLY A 99 11.17 22.05 23.17
C GLY A 99 11.98 20.81 22.79
N SER A 100 12.08 19.78 23.65
CA SER A 100 12.85 18.56 23.38
C SER A 100 11.95 17.35 23.11
N ARG A 101 12.37 16.51 22.15
CA ARG A 101 11.78 15.17 21.96
C ARG A 101 12.27 14.27 23.08
N GLY A 102 11.43 14.02 24.08
CA GLY A 102 11.75 13.11 25.19
C GLY A 102 11.95 11.66 24.73
N ASP A 103 12.64 10.87 25.57
CA ASP A 103 12.89 9.46 25.31
C ASP A 103 11.59 8.65 25.20
N GLN A 104 11.38 8.03 24.03
CA GLN A 104 10.21 7.20 23.74
C GLN A 104 10.12 5.98 24.68
N SER A 105 11.24 5.48 25.21
CA SER A 105 11.25 4.38 26.18
C SER A 105 10.61 4.78 27.52
N VAL A 106 10.77 6.04 27.93
CA VAL A 106 10.13 6.59 29.14
C VAL A 106 8.64 6.75 28.91
N LEU A 107 8.22 7.20 27.71
CA LEU A 107 6.82 7.32 27.35
C LEU A 107 6.12 5.94 27.31
N GLY A 108 6.73 4.95 26.66
CA GLY A 108 6.19 3.59 26.58
C GLY A 108 6.01 2.95 27.96
N ARG A 109 6.97 3.13 28.87
CA ARG A 109 6.87 2.66 30.26
C ARG A 109 5.74 3.35 31.02
N LYS A 110 5.64 4.68 30.93
CA LYS A 110 4.59 5.46 31.63
C LYS A 110 3.19 5.10 31.13
N LEU A 111 3.02 4.92 29.83
CA LEU A 111 1.74 4.50 29.24
C LEU A 111 1.36 3.07 29.65
N ALA A 112 2.33 2.15 29.74
CA ALA A 112 2.09 0.80 30.22
C ALA A 112 1.67 0.77 31.70
N GLU A 113 2.30 1.56 32.57
CA GLU A 113 1.86 1.70 33.97
C GLU A 113 0.47 2.37 34.07
N MET A 114 0.12 3.30 33.17
CA MET A 114 -1.24 3.86 33.08
C MET A 114 -2.29 2.77 32.83
N HIS A 115 -2.08 1.94 31.81
CA HIS A 115 -3.00 0.85 31.46
C HIS A 115 -3.06 -0.25 32.53
N LYS A 116 -1.95 -0.47 33.26
CA LYS A 116 -1.88 -1.41 34.37
C LYS A 116 -2.61 -0.91 35.62
N ALA A 117 -2.52 0.39 35.92
CA ALA A 117 -3.25 1.04 37.00
C ALA A 117 -4.74 1.19 36.71
N GLY A 118 -5.11 1.47 35.45
CA GLY A 118 -6.50 1.55 34.98
C GLY A 118 -7.17 0.20 34.71
N LYS A 119 -6.60 -0.92 35.16
CA LYS A 119 -7.16 -2.25 34.94
C LYS A 119 -8.40 -2.47 35.82
N SER A 120 -9.56 -2.61 35.18
CA SER A 120 -10.84 -2.87 35.85
C SER A 120 -11.13 -4.36 36.01
N GLU A 121 -11.94 -4.72 37.00
CA GLU A 121 -12.55 -6.06 37.11
C GLU A 121 -13.62 -6.30 36.04
N ASN A 122 -14.22 -5.22 35.51
CA ASN A 122 -15.17 -5.27 34.39
C ASN A 122 -14.51 -5.58 33.03
N GLY A 123 -13.17 -5.65 32.97
CA GLY A 123 -12.41 -5.93 31.75
C GLY A 123 -11.90 -4.68 31.04
N PHE A 124 -12.27 -4.52 29.77
CA PHE A 124 -11.80 -3.46 28.87
C PHE A 124 -12.96 -2.55 28.46
N GLY A 125 -12.82 -1.26 28.70
CA GLY A 125 -13.89 -0.28 28.51
C GLY A 125 -13.71 0.94 29.39
N PHE A 126 -14.79 1.72 29.53
CA PHE A 126 -14.90 2.86 30.43
C PHE A 126 -16.38 3.12 30.75
N ASP A 127 -16.70 3.64 31.93
CA ASP A 127 -18.10 3.77 32.40
C ASP A 127 -18.93 4.80 31.63
N VAL A 128 -18.30 5.62 30.78
CA VAL A 128 -18.97 6.61 29.92
C VAL A 128 -18.47 6.52 28.50
N ASP A 129 -19.40 6.51 27.54
CA ASP A 129 -19.13 6.79 26.13
C ASP A 129 -18.58 8.21 25.97
N ASN A 130 -17.72 8.41 24.98
CA ASN A 130 -17.14 9.73 24.68
C ASN A 130 -17.10 9.96 23.15
N THR A 131 -16.17 10.79 22.66
CA THR A 131 -16.11 11.17 21.23
C THR A 131 -14.66 11.29 20.75
N ILE A 132 -14.44 11.00 19.47
CA ILE A 132 -13.23 11.33 18.72
C ILE A 132 -13.61 12.29 17.60
N GLY A 133 -13.18 13.55 17.72
CA GLY A 133 -13.71 14.61 16.86
C GLY A 133 -15.22 14.73 17.04
N SER A 134 -15.97 14.76 15.93
CA SER A 134 -17.44 14.75 15.93
C SER A 134 -18.06 13.38 16.22
N THR A 135 -17.26 12.32 16.16
CA THR A 135 -17.76 10.93 16.09
C THR A 135 -17.88 10.27 17.47
N PRO A 136 -18.99 9.59 17.81
CA PRO A 136 -19.11 8.85 19.07
C PRO A 136 -18.07 7.73 19.24
N GLN A 137 -17.69 7.45 20.48
CA GLN A 137 -16.86 6.32 20.88
C GLN A 137 -17.58 5.54 21.98
N ILE A 138 -18.01 4.32 21.63
CA ILE A 138 -18.62 3.37 22.56
C ILE A 138 -17.54 2.83 23.50
N ASN A 139 -17.80 2.85 24.80
CA ASN A 139 -16.85 2.42 25.83
C ASN A 139 -17.39 1.28 26.70
N THR A 140 -18.57 0.73 26.38
CA THR A 140 -19.16 -0.45 27.03
C THR A 140 -18.12 -1.51 27.35
N TRP A 141 -18.10 -1.94 28.62
CA TRP A 141 -17.16 -2.93 29.13
C TRP A 141 -17.32 -4.29 28.44
N THR A 142 -16.19 -4.87 28.03
CA THR A 142 -16.09 -6.25 27.55
C THR A 142 -15.05 -7.02 28.35
N SER A 143 -15.19 -8.35 28.45
CA SER A 143 -14.23 -9.22 29.13
C SER A 143 -12.90 -9.40 28.40
N ASP A 144 -12.83 -9.01 27.12
CA ASP A 144 -11.67 -9.16 26.24
C ASP A 144 -11.39 -7.93 25.39
N TRP A 145 -10.10 -7.60 25.24
CA TRP A 145 -9.63 -6.39 24.56
C TRP A 145 -9.71 -6.50 23.04
N ILE A 146 -9.61 -7.71 22.47
CA ILE A 146 -9.75 -7.93 21.03
C ILE A 146 -11.20 -7.68 20.65
N HIS A 147 -12.16 -8.20 21.44
CA HIS A 147 -13.58 -7.88 21.27
C HIS A 147 -13.86 -6.38 21.45
N PHE A 148 -13.31 -5.73 22.49
CA PHE A 148 -13.46 -4.28 22.70
C PHE A 148 -12.99 -3.46 21.50
N TYR A 149 -11.78 -3.74 21.02
CA TYR A 149 -11.16 -2.98 19.94
C TYR A 149 -11.80 -3.32 18.58
N GLY A 150 -12.09 -4.60 18.34
CA GLY A 150 -12.78 -5.10 17.16
C GLY A 150 -14.15 -4.46 16.99
N GLU A 151 -15.03 -4.56 18.00
CA GLU A 151 -16.39 -4.03 17.92
C GLU A 151 -16.45 -2.50 18.13
N HIS A 152 -15.90 -2.00 19.24
CA HIS A 152 -16.16 -0.63 19.70
C HIS A 152 -15.12 0.40 19.23
N ARG A 153 -14.06 -0.02 18.50
CA ARG A 153 -13.13 0.91 17.83
C ARG A 153 -13.16 0.76 16.32
N LEU A 154 -13.00 -0.45 15.78
CA LEU A 154 -12.98 -0.65 14.32
C LEU A 154 -14.39 -0.83 13.75
N GLY A 155 -15.13 -1.83 14.23
CA GLY A 155 -16.46 -2.20 13.75
C GLY A 155 -17.47 -1.07 13.82
N PHE A 156 -17.48 -0.30 14.91
CA PHE A 156 -18.36 0.87 15.04
C PHE A 156 -18.01 1.99 14.05
N GLN A 157 -16.73 2.25 13.78
CA GLN A 157 -16.32 3.25 12.77
C GLN A 157 -16.71 2.78 11.36
N LEU A 158 -16.48 1.51 11.03
CA LEU A 158 -16.92 0.89 9.76
C LEU A 158 -18.45 0.93 9.61
N LYS A 159 -19.19 0.71 10.71
CA LYS A 159 -20.65 0.82 10.74
C LYS A 159 -21.11 2.26 10.49
N LEU A 160 -20.52 3.25 11.14
CA LEU A 160 -20.85 4.66 10.90
C LEU A 160 -20.55 5.08 9.46
N LEU A 161 -19.40 4.67 8.90
CA LEU A 161 -19.07 4.90 7.50
C LEU A 161 -20.12 4.29 6.56
N ARG A 162 -20.58 3.06 6.80
CA ARG A 162 -21.65 2.42 6.03
C ARG A 162 -22.99 3.15 6.19
N ASP A 163 -23.37 3.47 7.43
CA ASP A 163 -24.70 3.98 7.76
C ASP A 163 -24.86 5.47 7.35
N GLN A 164 -23.77 6.26 7.35
CA GLN A 164 -23.77 7.67 6.94
C GLN A 164 -23.78 7.85 5.41
N TYR A 165 -23.29 6.88 4.65
CA TYR A 165 -22.95 7.07 3.23
C TYR A 165 -23.53 6.05 2.25
N GLY A 166 -24.02 4.90 2.73
CA GLY A 166 -24.53 3.85 1.87
C GLY A 166 -23.45 3.20 0.99
N ASP A 167 -23.87 2.31 0.10
CA ASP A 167 -22.95 1.52 -0.72
C ASP A 167 -22.34 2.33 -1.90
N SER A 168 -21.10 1.99 -2.23
CA SER A 168 -20.46 2.11 -3.56
C SER A 168 -19.99 3.46 -4.15
N SER A 169 -20.33 4.67 -3.66
CA SER A 169 -20.16 5.91 -4.48
C SER A 169 -19.12 6.98 -4.08
N ILE A 170 -18.31 6.81 -3.03
CA ILE A 170 -17.57 7.94 -2.41
C ILE A 170 -16.15 8.23 -2.91
N TYR A 171 -15.58 7.44 -3.82
CA TYR A 171 -14.24 7.70 -4.34
C TYR A 171 -14.12 8.93 -5.29
N GLU A 172 -15.16 9.77 -5.44
CA GLU A 172 -15.21 10.84 -6.46
C GLU A 172 -15.42 12.29 -5.97
N LYS A 173 -15.67 12.59 -4.67
CA LYS A 173 -15.80 14.00 -4.22
C LYS A 173 -15.17 14.32 -2.86
N ASP A 174 -14.54 15.50 -2.82
CA ASP A 174 -13.76 16.03 -1.70
C ASP A 174 -14.49 16.01 -0.34
N GLY A 175 -13.88 15.40 0.68
CA GLY A 175 -14.44 15.32 2.03
C GLY A 175 -13.47 14.66 3.04
N HIS A 176 -12.60 15.44 3.66
CA HIS A 176 -11.57 14.96 4.59
C HIS A 176 -12.06 14.64 6.03
N ASN A 177 -11.26 13.83 6.75
CA ASN A 177 -10.58 14.19 8.03
C ASN A 177 -10.88 13.55 9.41
N GLU A 178 -11.75 12.55 9.60
CA GLU A 178 -11.86 11.90 10.94
C GLU A 178 -11.45 10.41 10.98
N ALA A 179 -11.85 9.57 10.02
CA ALA A 179 -11.49 8.14 10.01
C ALA A 179 -9.99 7.87 9.77
N GLU A 180 -9.35 8.59 8.84
CA GLU A 180 -7.89 8.50 8.62
C GLU A 180 -7.06 9.04 9.80
N PHE A 181 -7.65 9.98 10.56
CA PHE A 181 -6.96 10.72 11.62
C PHE A 181 -6.67 9.82 12.85
N GLY A 182 -7.62 8.94 13.20
CA GLY A 182 -7.46 7.97 14.29
C GLY A 182 -6.43 6.87 14.02
N MET A 183 -6.27 6.47 12.75
CA MET A 183 -5.36 5.38 12.34
C MET A 183 -3.94 5.86 12.10
N SER A 184 -3.73 7.06 11.54
CA SER A 184 -2.39 7.55 11.20
C SER A 184 -1.56 8.02 12.41
N TRP A 185 -2.19 8.58 13.44
CA TRP A 185 -1.42 9.26 14.51
C TRP A 185 -0.83 8.32 15.57
N CYS A 186 -1.36 7.10 15.70
CA CYS A 186 -0.90 6.09 16.67
C CYS A 186 0.33 5.29 16.21
N ALA A 187 0.72 5.37 14.93
CA ALA A 187 1.76 4.52 14.33
C ALA A 187 3.20 5.10 14.38
N GLY A 188 3.42 6.21 15.10
CA GLY A 188 4.69 6.96 15.11
C GLY A 188 5.76 6.51 16.12
N PHE A 189 5.52 5.45 16.90
CA PHE A 189 6.43 5.00 17.96
C PHE A 189 7.47 4.00 17.44
N GLY A 190 8.74 4.21 17.76
CA GLY A 190 9.84 3.30 17.39
C GLY A 190 9.99 2.12 18.35
N GLY A 191 10.83 1.14 18.00
CA GLY A 191 11.02 -0.09 18.80
C GLY A 191 11.28 0.13 20.29
N SER A 192 12.11 1.13 20.64
CA SER A 192 12.40 1.50 22.04
C SER A 192 11.18 1.85 22.90
N PHE A 193 10.08 2.34 22.30
CA PHE A 193 8.81 2.54 22.98
C PHE A 193 8.18 1.19 23.35
N TYR A 194 8.02 0.32 22.35
CA TYR A 194 7.36 -0.98 22.50
C TYR A 194 8.16 -1.92 23.41
N ASP A 195 9.49 -1.92 23.31
CA ASP A 195 10.38 -2.68 24.20
C ASP A 195 10.22 -2.26 25.67
N ALA A 196 10.02 -0.98 25.94
CA ALA A 196 9.79 -0.47 27.29
C ALA A 196 8.36 -0.71 27.78
N TYR A 197 7.38 -0.62 26.88
CA TYR A 197 5.97 -0.89 27.16
C TYR A 197 5.75 -2.37 27.51
N PHE A 198 6.23 -3.30 26.66
CA PHE A 198 6.02 -4.75 26.85
C PHE A 198 6.83 -5.34 28.03
N LYS A 199 7.83 -4.63 28.56
CA LYS A 199 8.48 -4.98 29.84
C LYS A 199 7.56 -4.79 31.05
N VAL A 200 6.61 -3.85 30.98
CA VAL A 200 5.63 -3.56 32.06
C VAL A 200 4.32 -4.30 31.84
N MET A 201 3.87 -4.39 30.59
CA MET A 201 2.67 -5.10 30.16
C MET A 201 3.06 -6.24 29.21
N PRO A 202 3.44 -7.43 29.71
CA PRO A 202 3.82 -8.56 28.88
C PRO A 202 2.72 -8.93 27.88
N LYS A 203 3.12 -9.30 26.65
CA LYS A 203 2.19 -9.81 25.63
C LYS A 203 1.43 -11.00 26.21
N GLN A 204 0.10 -10.95 26.16
CA GLN A 204 -0.71 -12.08 26.62
C GLN A 204 -0.45 -13.29 25.71
N PRO A 205 -0.27 -14.51 26.25
CA PRO A 205 -0.26 -15.72 25.43
C PRO A 205 -1.63 -15.89 24.79
N GLY A 206 -1.68 -16.01 23.47
CA GLY A 206 -2.93 -16.09 22.71
C GLY A 206 -3.79 -17.28 23.15
N LYS A 207 -4.90 -17.01 23.83
CA LYS A 207 -5.87 -18.04 24.21
C LYS A 207 -6.68 -18.47 22.99
N ARG A 208 -6.60 -19.76 22.65
CA ARG A 208 -7.62 -20.43 21.82
C ARG A 208 -8.86 -20.68 22.69
N SER A 209 -10.00 -20.12 22.33
CA SER A 209 -11.31 -20.45 22.89
C SER A 209 -11.91 -21.71 22.23
N THR A 210 -12.88 -22.34 22.89
CA THR A 210 -13.38 -23.69 22.56
C THR A 210 -14.85 -23.70 22.11
N ASN A 211 -15.09 -24.23 20.91
CA ASN A 211 -16.32 -24.84 20.34
C ASN A 211 -17.71 -24.52 20.97
N GLN A 212 -18.54 -23.72 20.29
CA GLN A 212 -20.02 -23.84 20.10
C GLN A 212 -20.48 -22.67 19.16
N GLU A 213 -21.29 -22.80 18.08
CA GLU A 213 -21.82 -23.95 17.33
C GLU A 213 -21.99 -23.69 15.80
N ARG A 214 -21.08 -24.26 14.99
CA ARG A 214 -21.26 -24.88 13.65
C ARG A 214 -21.99 -24.17 12.48
N LEU A 215 -22.53 -22.98 12.63
CA LEU A 215 -22.96 -22.12 11.51
C LEU A 215 -22.29 -20.73 11.52
N SER A 216 -21.62 -20.34 12.62
CA SER A 216 -20.82 -19.11 12.72
C SER A 216 -19.35 -19.28 12.27
N ASN A 217 -18.84 -20.52 12.23
CA ASN A 217 -17.42 -20.85 12.08
C ASN A 217 -16.69 -20.24 10.87
N ASN A 218 -17.37 -20.02 9.73
CA ASN A 218 -16.70 -19.45 8.56
C ASN A 218 -16.40 -17.97 8.76
N LYS A 219 -17.38 -17.21 9.25
CA LYS A 219 -17.25 -15.76 9.39
C LYS A 219 -16.26 -15.37 10.50
N GLU A 220 -16.29 -16.06 11.64
CA GLU A 220 -15.28 -15.86 12.69
C GLU A 220 -13.84 -16.16 12.19
N ASN A 221 -13.69 -17.09 11.25
CA ASN A 221 -12.39 -17.41 10.64
C ASN A 221 -11.99 -16.39 9.55
N GLU A 222 -12.94 -15.90 8.76
CA GLU A 222 -12.78 -14.81 7.78
C GLU A 222 -12.38 -13.49 8.48
N ASP A 223 -13.07 -13.10 9.54
CA ASP A 223 -12.78 -11.92 10.36
C ASP A 223 -11.38 -12.02 11.01
N LYS A 224 -11.02 -13.21 11.50
CA LYS A 224 -9.68 -13.48 12.03
C LYS A 224 -8.60 -13.35 10.95
N LEU A 225 -8.82 -13.95 9.78
CA LEU A 225 -7.89 -13.85 8.65
C LEU A 225 -7.74 -12.41 8.18
N PHE A 226 -8.84 -11.66 8.11
CA PHE A 226 -8.85 -10.23 7.79
C PHE A 226 -7.94 -9.42 8.72
N VAL A 227 -8.01 -9.65 10.04
CA VAL A 227 -7.14 -8.97 11.02
C VAL A 227 -5.68 -9.40 10.89
N GLU A 228 -5.39 -10.71 10.79
CA GLU A 228 -4.01 -11.22 10.65
C GLU A 228 -3.35 -10.75 9.34
N ASN A 229 -4.10 -10.70 8.25
CA ASN A 229 -3.63 -10.30 6.93
C ASN A 229 -3.57 -8.77 6.78
N GLY A 230 -4.51 -8.04 7.38
CA GLY A 230 -4.49 -6.59 7.48
C GLY A 230 -3.28 -6.07 8.25
N GLY A 231 -2.88 -6.75 9.34
CA GLY A 231 -1.65 -6.45 10.06
C GLY A 231 -0.39 -6.55 9.20
N LYS A 232 -0.22 -7.68 8.49
CA LYS A 232 0.91 -7.90 7.55
C LYS A 232 0.92 -6.90 6.39
N LEU A 233 -0.26 -6.53 5.88
CA LEU A 233 -0.40 -5.50 4.84
C LEU A 233 0.03 -4.13 5.35
N LEU A 234 -0.37 -3.75 6.56
CA LEU A 234 0.04 -2.50 7.19
C LEU A 234 1.57 -2.45 7.41
N GLU A 235 2.19 -3.56 7.84
CA GLU A 235 3.64 -3.68 7.97
C GLU A 235 4.37 -3.47 6.62
N GLU A 236 3.95 -4.12 5.54
CA GLU A 236 4.55 -3.94 4.20
C GLU A 236 4.28 -2.54 3.62
N LEU A 237 3.11 -1.93 3.87
CA LEU A 237 2.81 -0.54 3.49
C LEU A 237 3.74 0.45 4.20
N ILE A 238 4.02 0.25 5.48
CA ILE A 238 4.98 1.07 6.24
C ILE A 238 6.41 0.80 5.74
N HIS A 239 6.79 -0.45 5.53
CA HIS A 239 8.14 -0.85 5.13
C HIS A 239 8.52 -0.35 3.73
N SER A 240 7.72 -0.71 2.74
CA SER A 240 7.97 -0.48 1.32
C SER A 240 7.54 0.92 0.87
N CYS A 241 6.38 1.40 1.35
CA CYS A 241 5.76 2.65 0.87
C CYS A 241 5.78 3.81 1.88
N ASN A 242 6.41 3.64 3.06
CA ASN A 242 6.39 4.63 4.15
C ASN A 242 4.96 5.05 4.56
N GLY A 243 4.03 4.09 4.56
CA GLY A 243 2.62 4.28 4.92
C GLY A 243 1.76 4.93 3.82
N LYS A 244 2.30 5.17 2.61
CA LYS A 244 1.54 5.74 1.49
C LYS A 244 0.95 4.65 0.60
N CYS A 245 -0.33 4.77 0.27
CA CYS A 245 -1.00 3.99 -0.76
C CYS A 245 -2.08 4.83 -1.44
N ASN A 246 -2.54 4.38 -2.61
CA ASN A 246 -3.85 4.80 -3.10
C ASN A 246 -4.95 3.98 -2.40
N PRO A 247 -6.20 4.47 -2.34
CA PRO A 247 -7.29 3.75 -1.66
C PRO A 247 -7.45 2.32 -2.19
N ILE A 248 -7.39 1.35 -1.26
CA ILE A 248 -7.53 -0.08 -1.55
C ILE A 248 -8.93 -0.50 -1.08
N ARG A 249 -9.83 -0.86 -2.01
CA ARG A 249 -11.14 -1.39 -1.62
C ARG A 249 -10.98 -2.73 -0.93
N SER A 250 -11.61 -2.92 0.22
CA SER A 250 -11.79 -4.24 0.81
C SER A 250 -12.93 -4.98 0.09
N PHE A 251 -12.64 -6.16 -0.44
CA PHE A 251 -13.62 -7.08 -1.00
C PHE A 251 -13.81 -8.26 -0.03
N SER A 252 -15.04 -8.73 0.17
CA SER A 252 -15.27 -9.93 0.97
C SER A 252 -15.03 -11.21 0.17
N ALA A 253 -14.73 -12.32 0.85
CA ALA A 253 -14.61 -13.64 0.25
C ALA A 253 -15.88 -14.01 -0.54
N GLN A 254 -17.06 -13.68 0.02
CA GLN A 254 -18.35 -13.89 -0.63
C GLN A 254 -18.52 -13.02 -1.90
N GLU A 255 -18.06 -11.77 -1.90
CA GLU A 255 -18.12 -10.92 -3.11
C GLU A 255 -17.23 -11.48 -4.22
N ILE A 256 -16.00 -11.90 -3.89
CA ILE A 256 -15.07 -12.51 -4.85
C ILE A 256 -15.63 -13.83 -5.40
N GLN A 257 -16.16 -14.71 -4.54
CA GLN A 257 -16.77 -15.98 -4.95
C GLN A 257 -17.94 -15.74 -5.91
N LYS A 258 -18.84 -14.80 -5.58
CA LYS A 258 -19.98 -14.45 -6.43
C LYS A 258 -19.52 -13.86 -7.77
N ALA A 259 -18.59 -12.91 -7.75
CA ALA A 259 -18.13 -12.20 -8.94
C ALA A 259 -17.44 -13.15 -9.94
N THR A 260 -16.69 -14.13 -9.45
CA THR A 260 -15.97 -15.14 -10.27
C THR A 260 -16.81 -16.37 -10.63
N ASN A 261 -18.10 -16.40 -10.22
CA ASN A 261 -19.01 -17.55 -10.37
C ASN A 261 -18.42 -18.85 -9.78
N ASP A 262 -18.05 -18.83 -8.49
CA ASP A 262 -17.28 -19.89 -7.81
C ASP A 262 -15.98 -20.24 -8.53
N PHE A 263 -15.21 -19.23 -8.96
CA PHE A 263 -13.95 -19.41 -9.69
C PHE A 263 -14.06 -20.19 -11.02
N LYS A 264 -15.27 -20.35 -11.57
CA LYS A 264 -15.49 -21.03 -12.88
C LYS A 264 -15.06 -20.16 -14.07
N LEU A 265 -15.01 -18.83 -13.90
CA LEU A 265 -14.60 -17.88 -14.93
C LEU A 265 -13.07 -17.75 -14.98
N HIS A 266 -12.38 -18.83 -15.33
CA HIS A 266 -10.92 -18.82 -15.49
C HIS A 266 -10.49 -17.90 -16.65
N TYR A 267 -9.42 -17.11 -16.44
CA TYR A 267 -8.88 -16.19 -17.42
C TYR A 267 -7.55 -16.71 -18.00
N TYR A 268 -6.55 -16.91 -17.13
CA TYR A 268 -5.35 -17.68 -17.44
C TYR A 268 -4.66 -18.16 -16.16
N SER A 269 -3.72 -19.09 -16.32
CA SER A 269 -2.84 -19.58 -15.25
C SER A 269 -1.38 -19.35 -15.64
N ASN A 270 -0.53 -19.02 -14.68
CA ASN A 270 0.92 -19.23 -14.81
C ASN A 270 1.40 -20.19 -13.69
N PHE A 271 2.71 -20.24 -13.41
CA PHE A 271 3.24 -21.17 -12.41
C PHE A 271 2.75 -20.83 -10.98
N ASP A 272 2.74 -19.56 -10.61
CA ASP A 272 2.50 -19.10 -9.23
C ASP A 272 1.06 -18.66 -8.94
N PHE A 273 0.31 -18.25 -9.97
CA PHE A 273 -1.01 -17.63 -9.83
C PHE A 273 -2.05 -18.20 -10.80
N ASP A 274 -3.31 -18.05 -10.41
CA ASP A 274 -4.47 -18.15 -11.30
C ASP A 274 -5.16 -16.80 -11.37
N TRP A 275 -5.55 -16.42 -12.59
CA TRP A 275 -6.33 -15.22 -12.87
C TRP A 275 -7.74 -15.63 -13.28
N TYR A 276 -8.73 -14.95 -12.73
CA TYR A 276 -10.15 -15.16 -13.01
C TYR A 276 -10.79 -13.86 -13.50
N VAL A 277 -11.77 -13.97 -14.39
CA VAL A 277 -12.66 -12.86 -14.71
C VAL A 277 -13.71 -12.76 -13.62
N GLY A 278 -13.84 -11.58 -13.01
CA GLY A 278 -14.94 -11.26 -12.10
C GLY A 278 -15.94 -10.31 -12.78
N ILE A 279 -17.22 -10.41 -12.42
CA ILE A 279 -18.24 -9.41 -12.71
C ILE A 279 -18.78 -8.89 -11.36
N LEU A 280 -18.53 -7.62 -11.04
CA LEU A 280 -19.00 -7.01 -9.81
C LEU A 280 -20.52 -6.78 -9.84
N ASN A 281 -21.11 -6.49 -8.67
CA ASN A 281 -22.56 -6.25 -8.55
C ASN A 281 -23.07 -5.07 -9.40
N ASP A 282 -22.20 -4.11 -9.74
CA ASP A 282 -22.47 -2.97 -10.62
C ASP A 282 -22.28 -3.27 -12.13
N GLY A 283 -21.98 -4.52 -12.46
CA GLY A 283 -21.75 -4.98 -13.83
C GLY A 283 -20.34 -4.76 -14.37
N ARG A 284 -19.42 -4.11 -13.62
CA ARG A 284 -18.03 -3.94 -14.06
C ARG A 284 -17.28 -5.26 -14.09
N GLN A 285 -16.59 -5.51 -15.20
CA GLN A 285 -15.62 -6.60 -15.29
C GLN A 285 -14.33 -6.25 -14.53
N VAL A 286 -13.74 -7.24 -13.88
CA VAL A 286 -12.49 -7.13 -13.13
C VAL A 286 -11.62 -8.37 -13.34
N LEU A 287 -10.33 -8.27 -13.02
CA LEU A 287 -9.43 -9.42 -12.95
C LEU A 287 -9.13 -9.74 -11.49
N VAL A 288 -9.38 -10.99 -11.07
CA VAL A 288 -9.08 -11.48 -9.73
C VAL A 288 -7.84 -12.37 -9.79
N LYS A 289 -6.77 -11.97 -9.12
CA LYS A 289 -5.54 -12.75 -8.97
C LYS A 289 -5.60 -13.57 -7.68
N SER A 290 -5.44 -14.88 -7.82
CA SER A 290 -5.29 -15.85 -6.73
C SER A 290 -3.89 -16.46 -6.74
N TYR A 291 -3.30 -16.65 -5.56
CA TYR A 291 -2.04 -17.37 -5.40
C TYR A 291 -2.29 -18.87 -5.35
N LYS A 292 -1.44 -19.65 -6.02
CA LYS A 292 -1.45 -21.11 -5.92
C LYS A 292 -0.85 -21.53 -4.59
N ASN A 293 -1.42 -22.57 -3.99
CA ASN A 293 -0.95 -23.15 -2.74
C ASN A 293 0.30 -24.04 -2.99
N ILE A 294 1.43 -23.40 -3.31
CA ILE A 294 2.70 -24.06 -3.63
C ILE A 294 3.55 -24.13 -2.35
N PRO A 295 4.21 -25.26 -2.04
CA PRO A 295 5.00 -25.43 -0.81
C PRO A 295 6.10 -24.38 -0.56
N TYR A 296 6.57 -23.67 -1.59
CA TYR A 296 7.54 -22.57 -1.45
C TYR A 296 6.90 -21.23 -1.05
N VAL A 297 5.62 -21.03 -1.34
CA VAL A 297 4.82 -19.90 -0.83
C VAL A 297 4.53 -20.09 0.67
N THR A 298 4.62 -21.34 1.15
CA THR A 298 4.39 -21.78 2.53
C THR A 298 5.63 -22.49 3.13
N THR A 299 6.85 -21.95 2.96
CA THR A 299 8.02 -22.59 3.60
C THR A 299 7.96 -22.51 5.11
N THR A 300 8.53 -23.54 5.75
CA THR A 300 8.71 -23.68 7.20
C THR A 300 9.89 -22.85 7.73
N ASP A 301 10.27 -21.76 7.05
CA ASP A 301 11.33 -20.87 7.51
C ASP A 301 10.77 -19.93 8.60
N GLU A 302 11.64 -19.45 9.51
CA GLU A 302 11.25 -18.58 10.62
C GLU A 302 10.75 -17.18 10.21
N GLN A 303 10.67 -16.89 8.90
CA GLN A 303 10.19 -15.62 8.36
C GLN A 303 8.87 -15.81 7.58
N PRO A 304 7.84 -15.00 7.84
CA PRO A 304 6.59 -15.08 7.10
C PRO A 304 6.78 -14.69 5.63
N ASN A 305 6.04 -15.34 4.73
CA ASN A 305 5.95 -14.91 3.34
C ASN A 305 5.15 -13.60 3.25
N THR A 306 5.84 -12.50 2.93
CA THR A 306 5.24 -11.17 2.79
C THR A 306 4.90 -10.79 1.33
N GLY A 307 5.22 -11.64 0.35
CA GLY A 307 5.05 -11.35 -1.08
C GLY A 307 3.64 -10.93 -1.51
N PRO A 308 2.54 -11.59 -1.07
CA PRO A 308 1.17 -11.19 -1.43
C PRO A 308 0.80 -9.78 -0.92
N TYR A 309 1.28 -9.44 0.28
CA TYR A 309 1.05 -8.13 0.91
C TYR A 309 1.87 -7.03 0.24
N ARG A 310 3.09 -7.37 -0.19
CA ARG A 310 3.93 -6.47 -0.99
C ARG A 310 3.33 -6.21 -2.36
N ASP A 311 2.79 -7.23 -3.02
CA ASP A 311 2.10 -7.06 -4.31
C ASP A 311 0.93 -6.09 -4.16
N ILE A 312 0.11 -6.20 -3.11
CA ILE A 312 -0.94 -5.22 -2.77
C ILE A 312 -0.34 -3.83 -2.53
N ALA A 313 0.68 -3.72 -1.68
CA ALA A 313 1.27 -2.44 -1.29
C ALA A 313 1.84 -1.67 -2.49
N ILE A 314 2.68 -2.31 -3.32
CA ILE A 314 3.29 -1.68 -4.49
C ILE A 314 2.27 -1.48 -5.61
N SER A 315 1.36 -2.43 -5.86
CA SER A 315 0.28 -2.23 -6.86
C SER A 315 -0.60 -1.05 -6.50
N SER A 316 -0.95 -0.88 -5.22
CA SER A 316 -1.72 0.28 -4.76
C SER A 316 -0.97 1.58 -5.08
N LEU A 317 0.33 1.65 -4.81
CA LEU A 317 1.18 2.82 -5.07
C LEU A 317 1.29 3.13 -6.59
N MET A 318 1.36 2.09 -7.42
CA MET A 318 1.46 2.19 -8.88
C MET A 318 0.13 2.48 -9.59
N SER A 319 -1.02 2.34 -8.93
CA SER A 319 -2.36 2.37 -9.55
C SER A 319 -2.78 3.69 -10.22
N ASN A 320 -2.03 4.77 -10.04
CA ASN A 320 -2.25 6.05 -10.74
C ASN A 320 -1.38 6.19 -12.01
N HIS A 321 -0.45 5.27 -12.27
CA HIS A 321 0.43 5.31 -13.43
C HIS A 321 -0.24 4.62 -14.63
N SER A 322 -0.33 5.30 -15.79
CA SER A 322 -1.05 4.81 -16.97
C SER A 322 -0.53 3.46 -17.52
N ASN A 323 0.76 3.18 -17.32
CA ASN A 323 1.39 1.92 -17.76
C ASN A 323 1.54 0.89 -16.63
N ALA A 324 0.73 0.97 -15.58
CA ALA A 324 0.57 -0.08 -14.56
C ALA A 324 -0.86 -0.62 -14.59
N LEU A 325 -1.04 -1.89 -14.23
CA LEU A 325 -2.35 -2.51 -14.08
C LEU A 325 -2.97 -2.01 -12.77
N LYS A 326 -4.07 -1.26 -12.86
CA LYS A 326 -4.69 -0.60 -11.71
C LYS A 326 -5.28 -1.61 -10.72
N LEU A 327 -4.80 -1.58 -9.49
CA LEU A 327 -5.42 -2.27 -8.37
C LEU A 327 -6.71 -1.53 -8.00
N LEU A 328 -7.82 -2.25 -7.92
CA LEU A 328 -9.09 -1.76 -7.41
C LEU A 328 -9.24 -2.07 -5.92
N GLY A 329 -8.67 -3.19 -5.47
CA GLY A 329 -8.70 -3.59 -4.07
C GLY A 329 -8.15 -4.99 -3.81
N SER A 330 -8.43 -5.52 -2.63
CA SER A 330 -8.03 -6.87 -2.22
C SER A 330 -9.06 -7.51 -1.29
N CYS A 331 -9.05 -8.84 -1.24
CA CYS A 331 -9.76 -9.62 -0.23
C CYS A 331 -8.73 -10.19 0.77
N LEU A 332 -8.90 -9.85 2.05
CA LEU A 332 -8.02 -10.26 3.15
C LEU A 332 -8.60 -11.38 4.02
N GLU A 333 -9.88 -11.73 3.82
CA GLU A 333 -10.64 -12.75 4.54
C GLU A 333 -10.20 -14.20 4.22
N LEU A 334 -9.24 -14.37 3.30
CA LEU A 334 -8.77 -15.66 2.79
C LEU A 334 -7.36 -16.01 3.31
N PRO A 335 -6.97 -17.31 3.37
CA PRO A 335 -5.65 -17.72 3.89
C PRO A 335 -4.44 -17.07 3.18
N ILE A 336 -4.58 -16.76 1.90
CA ILE A 336 -3.69 -15.89 1.15
C ILE A 336 -4.56 -14.78 0.53
N PRO A 337 -4.19 -13.49 0.66
CA PRO A 337 -4.94 -12.40 0.04
C PRO A 337 -5.14 -12.58 -1.47
N MET A 338 -6.34 -12.25 -1.96
CA MET A 338 -6.60 -12.12 -3.40
C MET A 338 -6.60 -10.64 -3.81
N LEU A 339 -6.11 -10.35 -5.02
CA LEU A 339 -6.03 -8.99 -5.55
C LEU A 339 -7.08 -8.80 -6.65
N VAL A 340 -7.74 -7.64 -6.65
CA VAL A 340 -8.75 -7.27 -7.66
C VAL A 340 -8.21 -6.10 -8.47
N TYR A 341 -8.07 -6.31 -9.77
CA TYR A 341 -7.54 -5.35 -10.74
C TYR A 341 -8.62 -4.91 -11.73
N GLU A 342 -8.36 -3.80 -12.43
CA GLU A 342 -9.10 -3.45 -13.65
C GLU A 342 -9.06 -4.59 -14.67
N TYR A 343 -10.09 -4.69 -15.50
CA TYR A 343 -10.11 -5.66 -16.60
C TYR A 343 -9.22 -5.16 -17.76
N ALA A 344 -8.43 -6.07 -18.33
CA ALA A 344 -7.57 -5.81 -19.48
C ALA A 344 -8.02 -6.71 -20.64
N GLU A 345 -8.66 -6.12 -21.66
CA GLU A 345 -9.45 -6.86 -22.64
C GLU A 345 -8.63 -7.72 -23.61
N ILE A 346 -7.39 -7.31 -23.92
CA ILE A 346 -6.48 -8.07 -24.78
C ILE A 346 -5.70 -9.11 -23.95
N GLY A 347 -5.39 -8.78 -22.70
CA GLY A 347 -4.80 -9.72 -21.73
C GLY A 347 -3.27 -9.69 -21.68
N PRO A 348 -2.64 -10.66 -20.98
CA PRO A 348 -1.20 -10.73 -20.83
C PRO A 348 -0.51 -11.05 -22.16
N LEU A 349 0.74 -10.58 -22.31
CA LEU A 349 1.61 -11.09 -23.36
C LEU A 349 1.98 -12.55 -23.05
N ASN A 350 2.10 -13.37 -24.10
CA ASN A 350 2.58 -14.73 -23.98
C ASN A 350 4.11 -14.81 -23.95
N SER A 351 4.63 -16.02 -23.78
CA SER A 351 6.07 -16.26 -23.61
C SER A 351 6.92 -15.80 -24.80
N GLN A 352 6.30 -15.61 -25.98
CA GLN A 352 6.91 -15.14 -27.22
C GLN A 352 6.74 -13.62 -27.45
N GLY A 353 6.06 -12.90 -26.56
CA GLY A 353 5.76 -11.47 -26.71
C GLY A 353 4.57 -11.17 -27.63
N GLY A 354 3.79 -12.18 -28.03
CA GLY A 354 2.50 -12.04 -28.71
C GLY A 354 1.33 -12.09 -27.72
N VAL A 355 0.11 -12.34 -28.23
CA VAL A 355 -1.12 -12.46 -27.42
C VAL A 355 -1.79 -13.81 -27.66
N GLY A 356 -2.47 -14.34 -26.63
CA GLY A 356 -3.12 -15.65 -26.66
C GLY A 356 -2.15 -16.80 -26.36
N SER A 357 -2.62 -18.05 -26.39
CA SER A 357 -1.77 -19.20 -26.04
C SER A 357 -0.56 -19.34 -26.99
N ASP A 358 0.55 -19.93 -26.53
CA ASP A 358 1.72 -20.21 -27.37
C ASP A 358 1.38 -21.05 -28.64
N VAL A 359 0.28 -21.82 -28.61
CA VAL A 359 -0.22 -22.65 -29.73
C VAL A 359 -1.11 -21.86 -30.69
N SER A 360 -1.75 -20.80 -30.22
CA SER A 360 -2.68 -19.93 -30.96
C SER A 360 -2.22 -18.46 -30.94
N SER A 361 -0.90 -18.26 -30.96
CA SER A 361 -0.23 -16.98 -30.69
C SER A 361 -0.44 -15.99 -31.84
N THR A 362 -1.19 -14.92 -31.54
CA THR A 362 -1.36 -13.77 -32.44
C THR A 362 -0.13 -12.88 -32.33
N SER A 363 0.50 -12.58 -33.47
CA SER A 363 1.63 -11.66 -33.54
C SER A 363 1.18 -10.24 -33.23
N LEU A 364 2.07 -9.46 -32.61
CA LEU A 364 1.94 -8.00 -32.55
C LEU A 364 2.77 -7.38 -33.67
N SER A 365 2.30 -6.27 -34.28
CA SER A 365 3.08 -5.51 -35.25
C SER A 365 4.35 -4.92 -34.62
N TRP A 366 5.32 -4.51 -35.44
CA TRP A 366 6.54 -3.86 -34.96
C TRP A 366 6.24 -2.61 -34.10
N GLU A 367 5.33 -1.75 -34.57
CA GLU A 367 4.92 -0.52 -33.90
C GLU A 367 4.29 -0.82 -32.54
N THR A 368 3.49 -1.89 -32.47
CA THR A 368 2.85 -2.34 -31.23
C THR A 368 3.90 -2.86 -30.25
N ARG A 369 4.86 -3.68 -30.70
CA ARG A 369 5.98 -4.16 -29.86
C ARG A 369 6.86 -3.01 -29.36
N LEU A 370 7.18 -2.04 -30.22
CA LEU A 370 7.94 -0.83 -29.85
C LEU A 370 7.17 0.06 -28.86
N LYS A 371 5.86 0.20 -29.03
CA LYS A 371 4.97 0.89 -28.09
C LYS A 371 4.93 0.19 -26.73
N VAL A 372 4.80 -1.13 -26.70
CA VAL A 372 4.85 -1.94 -25.47
C VAL A 372 6.18 -1.73 -24.73
N ALA A 373 7.32 -1.78 -25.44
CA ALA A 373 8.62 -1.52 -24.85
C ALA A 373 8.71 -0.10 -24.24
N LYS A 374 8.21 0.93 -24.93
CA LYS A 374 8.14 2.32 -24.43
C LYS A 374 7.27 2.44 -23.17
N ASP A 375 6.09 1.85 -23.20
CA ASP A 375 5.10 1.88 -22.11
C ASP A 375 5.66 1.23 -20.83
N ILE A 376 6.29 0.06 -20.94
CA ILE A 376 6.89 -0.64 -19.79
C ILE A 376 8.19 0.03 -19.32
N ALA A 377 9.03 0.55 -20.23
CA ALA A 377 10.18 1.35 -19.82
C ALA A 377 9.77 2.61 -19.03
N ASN A 378 8.59 3.17 -19.32
CA ASN A 378 8.02 4.29 -18.57
C ASN A 378 7.62 3.86 -17.14
N ALA A 379 6.92 2.72 -16.99
CA ALA A 379 6.53 2.17 -15.70
C ALA A 379 7.74 1.83 -14.79
N LEU A 380 8.77 1.18 -15.35
CA LEU A 380 10.02 0.88 -14.63
C LEU A 380 10.80 2.15 -14.24
N THR A 381 10.86 3.14 -15.14
CA THR A 381 11.45 4.45 -14.82
C THR A 381 10.73 5.14 -13.67
N TYR A 382 9.39 5.04 -13.61
CA TYR A 382 8.58 5.61 -12.53
C TYR A 382 8.85 4.92 -11.19
N LEU A 383 8.93 3.58 -11.16
CA LEU A 383 9.32 2.81 -9.96
C LEU A 383 10.70 3.20 -9.41
N HIS A 384 11.68 3.40 -10.29
CA HIS A 384 13.05 3.76 -9.92
C HIS A 384 13.15 5.20 -9.41
N MET A 385 12.41 6.15 -10.01
CA MET A 385 12.66 7.59 -9.81
C MET A 385 11.59 8.40 -9.08
N ALA A 386 10.32 7.96 -9.06
CA ALA A 386 9.21 8.81 -8.59
C ALA A 386 9.00 8.78 -7.06
N PHE A 387 9.62 7.82 -6.37
CA PHE A 387 9.42 7.57 -4.95
C PHE A 387 10.64 7.98 -4.11
N SER A 388 10.43 8.22 -2.81
CA SER A 388 11.50 8.58 -1.87
C SER A 388 12.52 7.46 -1.60
N ARG A 389 12.25 6.26 -2.12
CA ARG A 389 13.09 5.08 -2.15
C ARG A 389 12.84 4.41 -3.51
N PRO A 390 13.85 4.17 -4.35
CA PRO A 390 13.67 3.41 -5.59
C PRO A 390 13.06 2.04 -5.31
N VAL A 391 12.09 1.63 -6.13
CA VAL A 391 11.46 0.30 -6.06
C VAL A 391 11.95 -0.53 -7.24
N ILE A 392 12.63 -1.64 -6.97
CA ILE A 392 13.08 -2.61 -7.97
C ILE A 392 11.95 -3.64 -8.13
N HIS A 393 11.52 -3.95 -9.35
CA HIS A 393 10.40 -4.86 -9.60
C HIS A 393 10.78 -6.35 -9.45
N MET A 394 12.00 -6.72 -9.87
CA MET A 394 12.56 -8.08 -9.77
C MET A 394 11.77 -9.21 -10.45
N ASN A 395 10.74 -8.88 -11.25
CA ASN A 395 9.85 -9.88 -11.88
C ASN A 395 9.35 -9.45 -13.27
N MET A 396 10.21 -8.78 -14.03
CA MET A 396 9.87 -8.26 -15.35
C MET A 396 9.98 -9.36 -16.42
N PHE A 397 8.83 -9.86 -16.91
CA PHE A 397 8.72 -10.81 -18.02
C PHE A 397 7.35 -10.69 -18.71
N PRO A 398 7.15 -11.23 -19.94
CA PRO A 398 5.96 -10.96 -20.76
C PRO A 398 4.61 -11.19 -20.07
N GLU A 399 4.44 -12.30 -19.34
CA GLU A 399 3.15 -12.70 -18.75
C GLU A 399 2.71 -11.81 -17.56
N ASN A 400 3.57 -10.88 -17.11
CA ASN A 400 3.25 -9.82 -16.16
C ASN A 400 2.93 -8.47 -16.84
N VAL A 401 2.95 -8.41 -18.18
CA VAL A 401 2.58 -7.25 -18.99
C VAL A 401 1.24 -7.50 -19.65
N PHE A 402 0.23 -6.73 -19.25
CA PHE A 402 -1.11 -6.77 -19.82
C PHE A 402 -1.28 -5.72 -20.91
N LEU A 403 -2.13 -6.02 -21.89
CA LEU A 403 -2.62 -5.06 -22.88
C LEU A 403 -4.10 -4.77 -22.63
N ASP A 404 -4.45 -3.48 -22.58
CA ASP A 404 -5.83 -3.03 -22.64
C ASP A 404 -6.34 -2.90 -24.09
N LYS A 405 -7.62 -2.58 -24.26
CA LYS A 405 -8.25 -2.31 -25.57
C LYS A 405 -7.52 -1.29 -26.45
N GLY A 406 -6.74 -0.37 -25.87
CA GLY A 406 -5.93 0.61 -26.59
C GLY A 406 -4.52 0.12 -26.95
N SER A 407 -4.22 -1.16 -26.71
CA SER A 407 -2.87 -1.73 -26.76
C SER A 407 -1.88 -0.94 -25.90
N VAL A 408 -2.33 -0.39 -24.76
CA VAL A 408 -1.44 0.19 -23.74
C VAL A 408 -0.91 -0.91 -22.86
N ALA A 409 0.42 -0.97 -22.73
CA ALA A 409 1.06 -1.96 -21.87
C ALA A 409 0.97 -1.53 -20.40
N LYS A 410 0.51 -2.45 -19.57
CA LYS A 410 0.26 -2.31 -18.13
C LYS A 410 1.09 -3.34 -17.36
N LEU A 411 2.09 -2.85 -16.63
CA LEU A 411 2.94 -3.66 -15.76
C LEU A 411 2.20 -4.12 -14.50
N SER A 412 2.43 -5.34 -14.05
CA SER A 412 1.75 -5.96 -12.90
C SER A 412 2.67 -6.91 -12.12
N ASN A 413 2.17 -7.45 -11.00
CA ASN A 413 2.82 -8.52 -10.22
C ASN A 413 4.14 -8.11 -9.52
N PHE A 414 3.98 -7.30 -8.49
CA PHE A 414 5.06 -6.75 -7.66
C PHE A 414 5.39 -7.62 -6.44
N TYR A 415 4.98 -8.91 -6.45
CA TYR A 415 5.26 -9.88 -5.38
C TYR A 415 6.74 -9.93 -4.98
N CYS A 416 7.63 -9.90 -5.98
CA CYS A 416 9.08 -9.98 -5.81
C CYS A 416 9.76 -8.62 -5.53
N ALA A 417 9.01 -7.50 -5.58
CA ALA A 417 9.59 -6.16 -5.59
C ALA A 417 10.38 -5.85 -4.31
N LEU A 418 11.32 -4.90 -4.38
CA LEU A 418 12.17 -4.51 -3.25
C LEU A 418 12.44 -3.00 -3.28
N SER A 419 12.19 -2.31 -2.17
CA SER A 419 12.53 -0.89 -2.01
C SER A 419 13.97 -0.73 -1.51
N ILE A 420 14.78 0.08 -2.19
CA ILE A 420 16.13 0.41 -1.72
C ILE A 420 16.04 1.24 -0.43
N PRO A 421 16.70 0.84 0.69
CA PRO A 421 16.65 1.60 1.93
C PRO A 421 17.19 3.03 1.78
N LYS A 422 16.70 3.95 2.62
CA LYS A 422 17.10 5.36 2.55
C LYS A 422 18.59 5.52 2.88
N GLY A 423 19.37 5.98 1.91
CA GLY A 423 20.82 6.20 2.03
C GLY A 423 21.66 5.04 1.49
N GLU A 424 21.03 3.92 1.12
CA GLU A 424 21.67 2.80 0.45
C GLU A 424 21.54 2.92 -1.07
N THR A 425 22.37 2.16 -1.80
CA THR A 425 22.29 2.03 -3.28
C THR A 425 21.98 0.59 -3.72
N VAL A 426 21.78 -0.34 -2.78
CA VAL A 426 21.59 -1.78 -3.02
C VAL A 426 20.59 -2.35 -2.01
N VAL A 427 20.00 -3.51 -2.33
CA VAL A 427 19.33 -4.36 -1.33
C VAL A 427 20.08 -5.68 -1.21
N GLN A 428 20.61 -5.98 -0.03
CA GLN A 428 21.21 -7.27 0.29
C GLN A 428 20.10 -8.32 0.44
N THR A 429 20.19 -9.45 -0.25
CA THR A 429 19.13 -10.48 -0.19
C THR A 429 19.62 -11.86 -0.62
N THR A 430 19.21 -12.87 0.15
CA THR A 430 19.40 -14.30 -0.16
C THR A 430 18.14 -14.93 -0.78
N ARG A 431 17.04 -14.17 -0.94
CA ARG A 431 15.74 -14.65 -1.46
C ARG A 431 15.72 -14.75 -2.98
N THR A 432 16.59 -15.58 -3.55
CA THR A 432 16.65 -15.83 -5.00
C THR A 432 15.63 -16.87 -5.49
N ARG A 433 15.01 -17.63 -4.57
CA ARG A 433 14.05 -18.71 -4.89
C ARG A 433 12.70 -18.21 -5.42
N ASP A 434 12.32 -16.98 -5.08
CA ASP A 434 11.03 -16.38 -5.41
C ASP A 434 11.02 -15.67 -6.78
N TRP A 435 12.13 -15.72 -7.52
CA TRP A 435 12.33 -14.93 -8.75
C TRP A 435 12.37 -15.82 -9.99
N HIS A 436 11.85 -15.31 -11.11
CA HIS A 436 11.84 -16.07 -12.37
C HIS A 436 13.28 -16.40 -12.83
N PRO A 437 13.69 -17.68 -12.86
CA PRO A 437 15.12 -18.06 -12.91
C PRO A 437 15.84 -17.64 -14.19
N ILE A 438 15.09 -17.40 -15.28
CA ILE A 438 15.64 -17.06 -16.60
C ILE A 438 15.72 -15.54 -16.86
N TYR A 439 14.89 -14.73 -16.19
CA TYR A 439 14.96 -13.26 -16.28
C TYR A 439 15.83 -12.64 -15.17
N LEU A 440 16.26 -13.44 -14.20
CA LEU A 440 17.10 -13.01 -13.10
C LEU A 440 18.48 -12.52 -13.58
N ASP A 441 18.86 -11.32 -13.14
CA ASP A 441 20.19 -10.75 -13.37
C ASP A 441 21.30 -11.65 -12.78
N PRO A 442 22.21 -12.19 -13.60
CA PRO A 442 23.28 -13.07 -13.12
C PRO A 442 24.26 -12.34 -12.18
N CYS A 443 24.44 -11.03 -12.33
CA CYS A 443 25.26 -10.24 -11.41
C CYS A 443 24.62 -10.17 -10.01
N SER A 444 23.29 -10.18 -9.91
CA SER A 444 22.58 -10.21 -8.62
C SER A 444 22.78 -11.53 -7.88
N ILE A 445 22.92 -12.64 -8.61
CA ILE A 445 23.23 -13.96 -8.05
C ILE A 445 24.67 -13.99 -7.52
N VAL A 446 25.63 -13.50 -8.33
CA VAL A 446 27.07 -13.52 -7.99
C VAL A 446 27.41 -12.56 -6.84
N GLU A 447 26.79 -11.38 -6.79
CA GLU A 447 27.09 -10.35 -5.79
C GLU A 447 26.19 -10.41 -4.53
N GLY A 448 25.17 -11.28 -4.50
CA GLY A 448 24.27 -11.44 -3.34
C GLY A 448 23.37 -10.23 -3.02
N ASN A 449 23.24 -9.29 -3.97
CA ASN A 449 22.49 -8.05 -3.80
C ASN A 449 21.79 -7.64 -5.11
N VAL A 450 20.71 -6.86 -5.00
CA VAL A 450 19.97 -6.31 -6.15
C VAL A 450 20.05 -4.78 -6.21
N LYS A 451 19.87 -4.24 -7.42
CA LYS A 451 19.84 -2.80 -7.71
C LYS A 451 18.83 -2.48 -8.81
N GLU A 452 18.66 -1.21 -9.15
CA GLU A 452 17.85 -0.76 -10.29
C GLU A 452 18.31 -1.43 -11.62
N GLU A 453 19.61 -1.69 -11.77
CA GLU A 453 20.18 -2.39 -12.92
C GLU A 453 19.78 -3.88 -13.04
N SER A 454 19.19 -4.47 -12.00
CA SER A 454 18.60 -5.82 -12.05
C SER A 454 17.30 -5.82 -12.89
N ASP A 455 16.49 -4.76 -12.81
CA ASP A 455 15.33 -4.56 -13.70
C ASP A 455 15.78 -4.22 -15.12
N VAL A 456 16.89 -3.49 -15.30
CA VAL A 456 17.43 -3.19 -16.64
C VAL A 456 17.78 -4.47 -17.39
N TYR A 457 18.39 -5.46 -16.71
CA TYR A 457 18.73 -6.76 -17.32
C TYR A 457 17.48 -7.53 -17.76
N SER A 458 16.51 -7.71 -16.86
CA SER A 458 15.27 -8.43 -17.16
C SER A 458 14.46 -7.73 -18.25
N PHE A 459 14.42 -6.39 -18.24
CA PHE A 459 13.85 -5.59 -19.33
C PHE A 459 14.61 -5.78 -20.66
N GLY A 460 15.95 -5.84 -20.64
CA GLY A 460 16.75 -6.13 -21.83
C GLY A 460 16.44 -7.49 -22.46
N LEU A 461 16.21 -8.52 -21.63
CA LEU A 461 15.77 -9.83 -22.10
C LEU A 461 14.34 -9.77 -22.67
N PHE A 462 13.44 -9.03 -22.04
CA PHE A 462 12.09 -8.76 -22.57
C PHE A 462 12.12 -8.06 -23.94
N LEU A 463 13.04 -7.11 -24.16
CA LEU A 463 13.25 -6.52 -25.50
C LEU A 463 13.69 -7.57 -26.53
N LEU A 464 14.56 -8.53 -26.19
CA LEU A 464 14.94 -9.60 -27.11
C LEU A 464 13.77 -10.54 -27.43
N VAL A 465 12.90 -10.84 -26.46
CA VAL A 465 11.67 -11.62 -26.71
C VAL A 465 10.74 -10.87 -27.67
N LEU A 466 10.46 -9.60 -27.41
CA LEU A 466 9.66 -8.75 -28.32
C LEU A 466 10.26 -8.70 -29.73
N LEU A 467 11.58 -8.54 -29.87
CA LEU A 467 12.22 -8.44 -31.19
C LEU A 467 12.17 -9.76 -31.97
N THR A 468 12.43 -10.88 -31.31
CA THR A 468 12.67 -12.18 -31.96
C THR A 468 11.44 -13.08 -32.05
N GLY A 469 10.38 -12.82 -31.28
CA GLY A 469 9.22 -13.72 -31.17
C GLY A 469 9.54 -15.05 -30.48
N ARG A 470 10.69 -15.16 -29.81
CA ARG A 470 11.18 -16.40 -29.20
C ARG A 470 11.01 -16.35 -27.69
N ASN A 471 10.57 -17.47 -27.12
CA ASN A 471 10.55 -17.66 -25.68
C ASN A 471 11.99 -17.62 -25.11
N ALA A 472 12.17 -16.92 -23.99
CA ALA A 472 13.45 -16.90 -23.26
C ALA A 472 13.82 -18.29 -22.69
N ASN A 473 12.80 -19.11 -22.39
CA ASN A 473 12.94 -20.50 -21.98
C ASN A 473 13.31 -21.36 -23.19
N PHE A 474 14.59 -21.73 -23.28
CA PHE A 474 15.09 -22.65 -24.29
C PHE A 474 14.64 -24.09 -24.00
N LYS A 475 14.25 -24.85 -25.03
CA LYS A 475 14.07 -26.31 -24.87
C LYS A 475 15.44 -26.98 -24.73
N ARG A 476 15.47 -28.17 -24.12
CA ARG A 476 16.72 -28.91 -23.93
C ARG A 476 17.38 -29.24 -25.28
N GLY A 477 18.51 -28.60 -25.57
CA GLY A 477 19.24 -28.71 -26.85
C GLY A 477 19.17 -27.46 -27.72
N GLU A 478 18.30 -26.50 -27.40
CA GLU A 478 18.24 -25.18 -28.05
C GLU A 478 19.15 -24.18 -27.33
N LYS A 479 19.61 -23.16 -28.06
CA LYS A 479 20.34 -22.02 -27.49
C LYS A 479 19.35 -21.09 -26.78
N SER A 480 19.74 -20.47 -25.67
CA SER A 480 18.97 -19.37 -25.07
C SER A 480 18.83 -18.21 -26.06
N VAL A 481 17.74 -17.43 -25.97
CA VAL A 481 17.54 -16.26 -26.86
C VAL A 481 18.74 -15.30 -26.84
N ILE A 482 19.37 -15.12 -25.67
CA ILE A 482 20.61 -14.34 -25.51
C ILE A 482 21.74 -14.91 -26.37
N ARG A 483 22.02 -16.23 -26.29
CA ARG A 483 23.13 -16.81 -27.06
C ARG A 483 22.81 -16.88 -28.55
N TYR A 484 21.58 -17.23 -28.91
CA TYR A 484 21.10 -17.21 -30.29
C TYR A 484 21.30 -15.84 -30.96
N VAL A 485 20.86 -14.76 -30.30
CA VAL A 485 21.04 -13.39 -30.82
C VAL A 485 22.52 -13.00 -30.86
N LYS A 486 23.31 -13.31 -29.82
CA LYS A 486 24.76 -13.01 -29.80
C LYS A 486 25.52 -13.73 -30.91
N ASP A 487 25.24 -15.02 -31.16
CA ASP A 487 25.83 -15.78 -32.27
C ASP A 487 25.56 -15.10 -33.63
N LEU A 488 24.30 -14.73 -33.91
CA LEU A 488 23.94 -14.09 -35.19
C LEU A 488 24.60 -12.72 -35.38
N VAL A 489 24.77 -11.95 -34.29
CA VAL A 489 25.49 -10.66 -34.33
C VAL A 489 27.01 -10.88 -34.48
N GLU A 490 27.58 -11.88 -33.81
CA GLU A 490 28.99 -12.29 -33.94
C GLU A 490 29.30 -12.79 -35.38
N GLU A 491 28.35 -13.47 -36.02
CA GLU A 491 28.39 -13.92 -37.42
C GLU A 491 28.17 -12.78 -38.45
N GLY A 492 27.82 -11.56 -38.02
CA GLY A 492 27.55 -10.42 -38.91
C GLY A 492 26.26 -10.53 -39.71
N ARG A 493 25.27 -11.29 -39.21
CA ARG A 493 23.98 -11.54 -39.88
C ARG A 493 23.10 -10.30 -39.91
N LEU A 494 22.19 -10.25 -40.89
CA LEU A 494 21.30 -9.12 -41.07
C LEU A 494 20.22 -9.12 -40.00
N ILE A 495 19.75 -7.95 -39.58
CA ILE A 495 18.67 -7.82 -38.59
C ILE A 495 17.40 -8.59 -38.99
N ILE A 496 17.11 -8.72 -40.30
CA ILE A 496 15.98 -9.49 -40.83
C ILE A 496 16.08 -11.01 -40.59
N GLU A 497 17.25 -11.54 -40.20
CA GLU A 497 17.46 -12.94 -39.78
C GLU A 497 17.30 -13.14 -38.25
N ILE A 498 17.19 -12.04 -37.49
CA ILE A 498 17.09 -12.03 -36.03
C ILE A 498 15.65 -11.76 -35.59
N VAL A 499 14.94 -10.87 -36.28
CA VAL A 499 13.55 -10.49 -35.94
C VAL A 499 12.56 -11.64 -36.15
N ASP A 500 11.43 -11.57 -35.45
CA ASP A 500 10.29 -12.46 -35.64
C ASP A 500 9.82 -12.43 -37.11
N PRO A 501 9.80 -13.57 -37.84
CA PRO A 501 9.32 -13.62 -39.22
C PRO A 501 7.91 -13.06 -39.39
N LYS A 502 7.04 -13.17 -38.38
CA LYS A 502 5.67 -12.61 -38.45
C LYS A 502 5.65 -11.09 -38.53
N ILE A 503 6.70 -10.39 -38.08
CA ILE A 503 6.85 -8.94 -38.28
C ILE A 503 7.12 -8.62 -39.76
N LEU A 504 7.77 -9.52 -40.49
CA LEU A 504 8.05 -9.38 -41.92
C LEU A 504 6.81 -9.64 -42.80
N GLU A 505 5.83 -10.40 -42.28
CA GLU A 505 4.63 -10.85 -43.01
C GLU A 505 3.47 -9.85 -42.94
N ASP A 506 3.23 -9.23 -41.77
CA ASP A 506 2.12 -8.27 -41.55
C ASP A 506 2.42 -6.85 -42.10
N ASP A 507 3.69 -6.53 -42.36
CA ASP A 507 4.15 -5.17 -42.68
C ASP A 507 4.65 -5.08 -44.12
N GLY A 508 3.94 -4.32 -44.96
CA GLY A 508 4.17 -4.24 -46.41
C GLY A 508 5.56 -3.69 -46.75
N SER A 509 6.52 -4.58 -47.01
CA SER A 509 7.94 -4.32 -47.24
C SER A 509 8.61 -3.44 -46.18
N ILE A 510 9.37 -4.07 -45.27
CA ILE A 510 10.24 -3.34 -44.32
C ILE A 510 11.14 -2.40 -45.11
N ASN A 511 10.97 -1.10 -44.85
CA ASN A 511 11.84 -0.06 -45.39
C ASN A 511 13.13 0.04 -44.57
N GLU A 512 14.15 0.71 -45.13
CA GLU A 512 15.45 0.91 -44.47
C GLU A 512 15.32 1.56 -43.09
N GLU A 513 14.29 2.40 -42.89
CA GLU A 513 14.02 3.04 -41.61
C GLU A 513 13.57 2.05 -40.52
N LYS A 514 12.55 1.21 -40.77
CA LYS A 514 12.11 0.20 -39.81
C LYS A 514 13.22 -0.80 -39.53
N GLN A 515 14.00 -1.16 -40.56
CA GLN A 515 15.20 -1.97 -40.40
C GLN A 515 16.23 -1.31 -39.45
N GLN A 516 16.47 -0.01 -39.59
CA GLN A 516 17.35 0.77 -38.70
C GLN A 516 16.77 0.88 -37.27
N GLN A 517 15.46 1.05 -37.11
CA GLN A 517 14.80 1.03 -35.80
C GLN A 517 15.01 -0.30 -35.09
N MET A 518 14.81 -1.43 -35.78
CA MET A 518 15.04 -2.78 -35.25
C MET A 518 16.52 -2.99 -34.89
N GLN A 519 17.44 -2.48 -35.71
CA GLN A 519 18.89 -2.53 -35.46
C GLN A 519 19.27 -1.77 -34.17
N ASP A 520 18.72 -0.57 -33.95
CA ASP A 520 19.03 0.25 -32.77
C ASP A 520 18.32 -0.26 -31.50
N PHE A 521 17.12 -0.82 -31.65
CA PHE A 521 16.41 -1.54 -30.59
C PHE A 521 17.21 -2.77 -30.13
N LEU A 522 17.77 -3.54 -31.07
CA LEU A 522 18.67 -4.66 -30.77
C LEU A 522 19.93 -4.21 -30.00
N LYS A 523 20.60 -3.13 -30.45
CA LYS A 523 21.77 -2.58 -29.76
C LYS A 523 21.44 -2.16 -28.31
N LEU A 524 20.26 -1.54 -28.11
CA LEU A 524 19.79 -1.16 -26.78
C LEU A 524 19.52 -2.40 -25.91
N ALA A 525 18.82 -3.41 -26.43
CA ALA A 525 18.57 -4.66 -25.73
C ALA A 525 19.86 -5.36 -25.29
N LEU A 526 20.85 -5.45 -26.18
CA LEU A 526 22.16 -6.03 -25.88
C LEU A 526 22.93 -5.25 -24.80
N ARG A 527 22.89 -3.91 -24.81
CA ARG A 527 23.46 -3.06 -23.74
C ARG A 527 22.76 -3.26 -22.39
N CYS A 528 21.45 -3.47 -22.38
CA CYS A 528 20.70 -3.71 -21.15
C CYS A 528 21.06 -5.05 -20.49
N ILE A 529 21.39 -6.09 -21.27
CA ILE A 529 21.77 -7.42 -20.76
C ILE A 529 23.28 -7.62 -20.54
N GLU A 530 24.08 -6.56 -20.56
CA GLU A 530 25.51 -6.64 -20.27
C GLU A 530 25.77 -7.24 -18.89
N PHE A 531 26.80 -8.10 -18.76
CA PHE A 531 27.06 -8.78 -17.49
C PHE A 531 27.37 -7.76 -16.38
N LYS A 532 28.30 -6.84 -16.65
CA LYS A 532 28.66 -5.76 -15.74
C LYS A 532 27.55 -4.71 -15.66
N ARG A 533 27.03 -4.45 -14.46
CA ARG A 533 25.99 -3.44 -14.19
C ARG A 533 26.38 -2.04 -14.68
N GLU A 534 27.65 -1.66 -14.51
CA GLU A 534 28.21 -0.37 -14.96
C GLU A 534 28.13 -0.10 -16.48
N ASN A 535 28.00 -1.16 -17.30
CA ASN A 535 27.81 -1.05 -18.74
C ASN A 535 26.33 -0.86 -19.14
N ARG A 536 25.40 -1.11 -18.21
CA ARG A 536 23.95 -1.03 -18.48
C ARG A 536 23.48 0.42 -18.36
N PRO A 537 22.68 0.93 -19.32
CA PRO A 537 22.03 2.24 -19.16
C PRO A 537 20.96 2.19 -18.05
N PRO A 538 20.82 3.22 -17.19
CA PRO A 538 19.71 3.29 -16.25
C PRO A 538 18.37 3.41 -17.00
N MET A 539 17.26 2.94 -16.40
CA MET A 539 15.96 2.86 -17.10
C MET A 539 15.47 4.18 -17.71
N ILE A 540 15.78 5.32 -17.10
CA ILE A 540 15.50 6.65 -17.67
C ILE A 540 16.21 6.91 -19.00
N GLN A 541 17.42 6.38 -19.20
CA GLN A 541 18.13 6.44 -20.49
C GLN A 541 17.51 5.48 -21.49
N VAL A 542 17.20 4.24 -21.08
CA VAL A 542 16.47 3.25 -21.91
C VAL A 542 15.16 3.83 -22.44
N SER A 543 14.33 4.43 -21.57
CA SER A 543 13.07 5.10 -21.95
C SER A 543 13.28 6.24 -22.94
N LYS A 544 14.36 7.03 -22.78
CA LYS A 544 14.73 8.11 -23.71
C LYS A 544 15.24 7.59 -25.05
N GLU A 545 15.99 6.49 -25.07
CA GLU A 545 16.49 5.85 -26.30
C GLU A 545 15.34 5.20 -27.09
N LEU A 546 14.44 4.45 -26.44
CA LEU A 546 13.22 3.93 -27.08
C LEU A 546 12.34 5.04 -27.68
N LYS A 547 12.18 6.17 -26.98
CA LYS A 547 11.48 7.36 -27.50
C LYS A 547 12.23 8.09 -28.63
N ARG A 548 13.51 7.80 -28.88
CA ARG A 548 14.27 8.30 -30.04
C ARG A 548 14.14 7.37 -31.23
N ILE A 549 14.25 6.06 -31.02
CA ILE A 549 14.04 5.01 -32.04
C ILE A 549 12.66 5.21 -32.68
N ASP A 550 11.62 5.34 -31.87
CA ASP A 550 10.23 5.60 -32.28
C ASP A 550 9.99 6.95 -32.98
N LYS A 551 10.89 7.94 -32.82
CA LYS A 551 10.73 9.28 -33.38
C LYS A 551 11.44 9.52 -34.71
N SER A 552 12.22 8.57 -35.21
CA SER A 552 12.89 8.71 -36.52
C SER A 552 11.88 9.04 -37.64
N THR A 553 10.70 8.42 -37.57
CA THR A 553 9.62 8.45 -38.56
C THR A 553 8.89 9.79 -38.65
N ASN A 554 8.89 10.60 -37.60
CA ASN A 554 8.11 11.83 -37.54
C ASN A 554 8.80 13.06 -38.15
N ARG A 555 9.88 12.88 -38.92
CA ARG A 555 10.60 13.98 -39.60
C ARG A 555 10.26 14.17 -41.08
N THR A 556 9.49 13.26 -41.68
CA THR A 556 9.17 13.25 -43.12
C THR A 556 7.72 13.61 -43.46
N LEU A 557 6.89 13.95 -42.46
CA LEU A 557 5.47 14.31 -42.62
C LEU A 557 5.13 15.71 -42.06
N VAL A 558 5.85 16.73 -42.53
CA VAL A 558 5.37 18.12 -42.53
C VAL A 558 5.71 18.72 -43.90
N PRO A 559 4.72 18.93 -44.79
CA PRO A 559 4.89 19.68 -46.04
C PRO A 559 5.18 21.16 -45.82
#